data_AF-T1AE86-F1
#
_entry.id   AF-T1AE86-F1
#
_cell.length_a   1.000
_cell.length_b   1.000
_cell.length_c   1.000
_cell.angle_alpha   90.00
_cell.angle_beta   90.00
_cell.angle_gamma   90.00
#
_symmetry.space_group_name_H-M   'P 1'
#
loop_
_entity.id
_entity.type
_entity.pdbx_description
1 polymer ?
#
loop_
_entity_poly.entity_id
_entity_poly.type
_entity_poly.pdbx_seq_one_letter_code
_entity_poly.pdbx_strand_id
1 'polypeptide(L)'
;MVVAAGHHLPAGKLCDRDASLSGDILVCGDHRDAKLAVIDVLSQMSGFRVLDVGSLSQAGALESLTAVLINLNIGYGGEATIRIEGLGR
;
A
#
# COMPACT_ATOMS: atom_id res chain seq x y z
N MET A 1 -13.24 -13.74 6.75
CA MET A 1 -12.00 -13.05 7.15
C MET A 1 -11.47 -12.31 5.93
N VAL A 2 -11.42 -10.98 5.94
CA VAL A 2 -11.01 -10.15 4.78
C VAL A 2 -10.04 -9.07 5.25
N VAL A 3 -8.97 -8.85 4.48
CA VAL A 3 -7.96 -7.81 4.68
C VAL A 3 -7.72 -7.15 3.33
N ALA A 4 -7.67 -5.82 3.30
CA ALA A 4 -7.42 -5.05 2.09
C ALA A 4 -6.04 -4.38 2.20
N ALA A 5 -5.18 -4.58 1.20
CA ALA A 5 -3.80 -4.08 1.17
C ALA A 5 -3.24 -4.03 -0.24
N GLY A 6 -2.25 -3.17 -0.47
CA GLY A 6 -1.42 -3.19 -1.69
C GLY A 6 -2.09 -2.67 -2.98
N HIS A 7 -3.33 -2.18 -2.93
CA HIS A 7 -4.06 -1.70 -4.11
C HIS A 7 -3.32 -0.63 -4.91
N HIS A 8 -2.56 0.21 -4.20
CA HIS A 8 -1.89 1.39 -4.73
C HIS A 8 -0.41 1.14 -5.09
N LEU A 9 0.06 -0.11 -5.03
CA LEU A 9 1.43 -0.45 -5.41
C LEU A 9 1.56 -0.55 -6.94
N PRO A 10 2.61 0.06 -7.54
CA PRO A 10 2.84 -0.02 -8.97
C PRO A 10 3.33 -1.42 -9.36
N ALA A 11 2.48 -2.22 -9.99
CA ALA A 11 2.78 -3.61 -10.33
C ALA A 11 3.97 -3.77 -11.28
N GLY A 12 4.15 -2.86 -12.24
CA GLY A 12 5.26 -2.91 -13.20
C GLY A 12 6.62 -2.80 -12.50
N LYS A 13 6.82 -1.71 -11.74
CA LYS A 13 8.01 -1.52 -10.91
C LYS A 13 8.18 -2.61 -9.86
N LEU A 14 7.09 -3.12 -9.28
CA LEU A 14 7.19 -4.14 -8.24
C LEU A 14 7.72 -5.49 -8.76
N CYS A 15 7.47 -5.79 -10.04
CA CYS A 15 8.02 -6.98 -10.71
C CYS A 15 9.48 -6.81 -11.16
N ASP A 16 9.99 -5.58 -11.20
CA ASP A 16 11.36 -5.27 -11.58
C ASP A 16 12.29 -5.44 -10.36
N ARG A 17 13.12 -6.48 -10.38
CA ARG A 17 14.03 -6.82 -9.27
C ARG A 17 15.15 -5.80 -9.06
N ASP A 18 15.45 -5.00 -10.08
CA ASP A 18 16.49 -3.98 -10.04
C ASP A 18 15.91 -2.60 -9.66
N ALA A 19 14.58 -2.48 -9.60
CA ALA A 19 13.93 -1.24 -9.19
C ALA A 19 14.03 -1.01 -7.68
N SER A 20 14.60 0.12 -7.30
CA SER A 20 14.52 0.62 -5.92
C SER A 20 13.17 1.29 -5.68
N LEU A 21 12.22 0.54 -5.13
CA LEU A 21 10.93 1.06 -4.69
C LEU A 21 10.92 1.36 -3.19
N SER A 22 10.21 2.41 -2.81
CA SER A 22 9.95 2.68 -1.41
C SER A 22 8.63 3.43 -1.22
N GLY A 23 8.02 3.30 -0.04
CA GLY A 23 6.75 3.96 0.27
C GLY A 23 6.03 3.28 1.42
N ASP A 24 4.76 3.63 1.59
CA ASP A 24 3.89 3.04 2.60
C ASP A 24 2.89 2.07 1.96
N ILE A 25 2.67 0.93 2.62
CA ILE A 25 1.61 -0.02 2.29
C ILE A 25 0.51 0.11 3.34
N LEU A 26 -0.64 0.63 2.93
CA LEU A 26 -1.81 0.76 3.78
C LEU A 26 -2.55 -0.58 3.88
N VAL A 27 -2.89 -1.00 5.09
CA VAL A 27 -3.57 -2.26 5.39
C VAL A 27 -4.80 -2.00 6.26
N CYS A 28 -5.96 -2.56 5.91
CA CYS A 28 -7.15 -2.50 6.74
C CYS A 28 -7.87 -3.84 6.84
N GLY A 29 -8.63 -4.04 7.92
CA GLY A 29 -9.40 -5.26 8.15
C GLY A 29 -9.94 -5.36 9.56
N ASP A 30 -11.03 -6.12 9.74
CA ASP A 30 -11.71 -6.24 11.03
C ASP A 30 -11.25 -7.46 11.84
N HIS A 31 -10.57 -8.42 11.20
CA HIS A 31 -10.03 -9.60 11.87
C HIS A 31 -8.55 -9.40 12.19
N ARG A 32 -8.22 -9.29 13.48
CA ARG A 32 -6.87 -9.02 13.96
C ARG A 32 -5.83 -9.99 13.42
N ASP A 33 -6.02 -11.30 13.59
CA ASP A 33 -4.99 -12.28 13.23
C ASP A 33 -4.74 -12.33 11.71
N ALA A 34 -5.80 -12.16 10.92
CA ALA A 34 -5.71 -12.02 9.46
C ALA A 34 -4.85 -10.83 9.07
N LYS A 35 -5.10 -9.69 9.72
CA LYS A 35 -4.41 -8.45 9.43
C LYS A 35 -2.94 -8.57 9.81
N LEU A 36 -2.64 -9.14 10.97
CA LEU A 36 -1.27 -9.38 11.42
C LEU A 36 -0.53 -10.30 10.44
N ALA A 37 -1.13 -11.41 10.00
CA ALA A 37 -0.51 -12.28 9.01
C ALA A 37 -0.17 -11.57 7.70
N VAL A 38 -1.06 -10.69 7.21
CA VAL A 38 -0.81 -9.88 6.02
C VAL A 38 0.29 -8.83 6.26
N ILE A 39 0.26 -8.15 7.42
CA ILE A 39 1.30 -7.19 7.81
C ILE A 39 2.67 -7.87 7.88
N ASP A 40 2.76 -9.07 8.45
CA ASP A 40 4.01 -9.82 8.58
C ASP A 40 4.62 -10.15 7.21
N VAL A 41 3.79 -10.57 6.25
CA VAL A 41 4.23 -10.82 4.87
C VAL A 41 4.71 -9.54 4.19
N LEU A 42 3.92 -8.47 4.26
CA LEU A 42 4.25 -7.20 3.61
C LEU A 42 5.47 -6.51 4.24
N SER A 43 5.70 -6.71 5.54
CA SER A 43 6.85 -6.15 6.25
C SER A 43 8.17 -6.77 5.83
N GLN A 44 8.15 -7.89 5.09
CA GLN A 44 9.36 -8.47 4.49
C GLN A 44 9.80 -7.75 3.21
N MET A 45 8.96 -6.86 2.66
CA MET A 45 9.27 -6.09 1.47
C MET A 45 10.20 -4.93 1.81
N SER A 46 11.47 -5.03 1.41
CA SER A 46 12.46 -3.96 1.63
C SER A 46 12.03 -2.65 0.99
N GLY A 47 12.25 -1.54 1.69
CA GLY A 47 11.91 -0.20 1.20
C GLY A 47 10.48 0.24 1.51
N PHE A 48 9.61 -0.67 1.96
CA PHE A 48 8.24 -0.35 2.35
C PHE A 48 8.05 -0.32 3.86
N ARG A 49 7.19 0.60 4.31
CA ARG A 49 6.67 0.61 5.68
C ARG A 49 5.18 0.26 5.64
N VAL A 50 4.76 -0.70 6.44
CA VAL A 50 3.36 -1.13 6.49
C VAL A 50 2.63 -0.31 7.54
N LEU A 51 1.47 0.26 7.18
CA LEU A 51 0.65 1.08 8.06
C LEU A 51 -0.76 0.47 8.18
N ASP A 52 -1.14 0.08 9.41
CA ASP A 52 -2.52 -0.30 9.73
C ASP A 52 -3.40 0.96 9.80
N VAL A 53 -4.39 1.03 8.91
CA VAL A 53 -5.35 2.14 8.84
C VAL A 53 -6.69 1.82 9.50
N GLY A 54 -6.81 0.68 10.18
CA GLY A 54 -7.97 0.31 10.99
C GLY A 54 -8.91 -0.69 10.31
N SER A 55 -10.21 -0.44 10.42
CA SER A 55 -11.29 -1.35 10.02
C SER A 55 -11.43 -1.51 8.51
N LEU A 56 -12.10 -2.58 8.09
CA LEU A 56 -12.38 -2.86 6.68
C LEU A 56 -13.24 -1.77 6.02
N SER A 57 -13.94 -0.93 6.80
CA SER A 57 -14.64 0.25 6.30
C SER A 57 -13.74 1.23 5.53
N GLN A 58 -12.42 1.19 5.75
CA GLN A 58 -11.45 2.01 5.01
C GLN A 58 -11.13 1.47 3.61
N ALA A 59 -11.53 0.23 3.28
CA ALA A 59 -11.16 -0.43 2.02
C ALA A 59 -11.55 0.39 0.78
N GLY A 60 -12.79 0.91 0.73
CA GLY A 60 -13.25 1.71 -0.43
C GLY A 60 -12.43 2.99 -0.66
N ALA A 61 -11.95 3.64 0.41
CA ALA A 61 -11.07 4.80 0.30
C ALA A 61 -9.67 4.40 -0.22
N LEU A 62 -9.13 3.28 0.28
CA LEU A 62 -7.85 2.72 -0.18
C LEU A 62 -7.89 2.31 -1.65
N GLU A 63 -8.97 1.68 -2.09
CA GLU A 63 -9.17 1.27 -3.48
C GLU A 63 -9.27 2.50 -4.40
N SER A 64 -10.01 3.52 -3.97
CA SER A 64 -10.20 4.77 -4.72
C SER A 64 -8.91 5.55 -4.93
N LEU A 65 -7.95 5.46 -3.99
CA LEU A 65 -6.64 6.10 -4.12
C LEU A 65 -5.89 5.65 -5.38
N THR A 66 -6.08 4.41 -5.81
CA THR A 66 -5.47 3.86 -7.02
C THR A 66 -5.83 4.66 -8.26
N ALA A 67 -7.08 5.11 -8.38
CA ALA A 67 -7.51 5.94 -9.51
C ALA A 67 -6.77 7.28 -9.56
N VAL A 68 -6.47 7.87 -8.39
CA VAL A 68 -5.67 9.09 -8.30
C VAL A 68 -4.24 8.84 -8.78
N LEU A 69 -3.61 7.75 -8.31
CA LEU A 69 -2.24 7.41 -8.73
C LEU A 69 -2.15 7.08 -10.22
N ILE A 70 -3.14 6.39 -10.78
CA ILE A 70 -3.20 6.13 -12.23
C ILE A 70 -3.23 7.44 -13.01
N ASN A 71 -4.07 8.40 -12.61
CA ASN A 71 -4.13 9.70 -13.27
C ASN A 71 -2.79 10.46 -13.19
N LEU A 72 -2.12 10.42 -12.03
CA LEU A 72 -0.78 11.00 -11.89
C LEU A 72 0.24 10.30 -12.79
N ASN A 73 0.23 8.98 -12.84
CA ASN A 73 1.13 8.19 -13.68
C ASN A 73 0.95 8.49 -15.17
N ILE A 74 -0.30 8.64 -15.64
CA ILE A 74 -0.61 9.05 -17.01
C ILE A 74 -0.10 10.48 -17.28
N GLY A 75 -0.35 11.42 -16.36
CA GLY A 75 -0.01 12.83 -16.57
C GLY A 75 1.48 13.14 -16.48
N TYR A 76 2.21 12.45 -15.61
CA TYR A 76 3.62 12.72 -15.32
C TYR A 76 4.59 11.67 -15.88
N GLY A 77 4.09 10.55 -16.42
CA GLY A 77 4.91 9.50 -17.02
C GLY A 77 5.72 8.73 -15.98
N GLY A 78 5.06 7.97 -15.11
CA GLY A 78 5.76 7.21 -14.06
C GLY A 78 4.93 6.11 -13.40
N GLU A 79 5.48 5.58 -12.32
CA GLU A 79 4.91 4.52 -11.50
C GLU A 79 5.01 4.93 -10.02
N ALA A 80 4.07 5.75 -9.58
CA ALA A 80 4.11 6.40 -8.28
C ALA A 80 3.87 5.45 -7.11
N THR A 81 4.56 5.74 -6.00
CA THR A 81 4.24 5.24 -4.66
C THR A 81 3.79 6.40 -3.77
N ILE A 82 3.22 6.09 -2.62
CA ILE A 82 2.85 7.09 -1.61
C ILE A 82 3.73 6.94 -0.37
N ARG A 83 3.94 8.04 0.35
CA ARG A 83 4.55 8.05 1.66
C ARG A 83 3.82 9.05 2.56
N ILE A 84 3.46 8.60 3.75
CA ILE A 84 2.76 9.35 4.79
C ILE A 84 3.80 9.86 5.78
N GLU A 85 4.06 11.16 5.73
CA GLU A 85 5.02 11.81 6.63
C GLU A 85 4.32 12.42 7.85
N GLY A 86 5.10 12.68 8.90
CA GLY A 86 4.60 13.38 10.10
C GLY A 86 3.81 12.52 11.10
N LEU A 87 3.84 11.19 10.96
CA LEU A 87 3.27 10.28 11.96
C LEU A 87 4.23 10.20 13.17
N GLY A 88 3.73 10.58 14.37
CA GLY A 88 4.53 10.62 15.60
C GLY A 88 4.57 9.32 16.40
N ARG A 89 4.51 8.17 15.72
CA ARG A 89 4.56 6.84 16.34
C ARG A 89 5.96 6.26 16.27
#